data_AF-A0A2E5NNE7-F1
#
_entry.id   AF-A0A2E5NNE7-F1
#
_cell.length_a   1.000
_cell.length_b   1.000
_cell.length_c   1.000
_cell.angle_alpha   90.00
_cell.angle_beta   90.00
_cell.angle_gamma   90.00
#
_symmetry.space_group_name_H-M   'P 1'
#
loop_
_entity.id
_entity.type
_entity.pdbx_description
1 polymer ?
#
loop_
_entity_poly.entity_id
_entity_poly.type
_entity_poly.pdbx_seq_one_letter_code
_entity_poly.pdbx_strand_id
1 'polypeptide(L)'
;MMLKLIQSHTISITKLTALLSLLGAFALATIPQIAFSQTLEGNWSVEEAEREMRPNQEFLGASVIFNADLTFSIQRLQRTPWRGTYSIDPESGTINLTFRGRNLTPPTDGTVWEGIYRFGSDDTLVINTATGHDARPLEFMTGYDLTMITLRRAN
;
A
#
# COMPACT_ATOMS: atom_id res chain seq x y z
N MET A 1 80.00 -12.50 -37.05
CA MET A 1 80.64 -11.35 -37.72
C MET A 1 79.53 -10.44 -38.23
N MET A 2 79.48 -9.19 -37.73
CA MET A 2 78.95 -7.94 -38.36
C MET A 2 77.63 -8.00 -39.17
N LEU A 3 76.69 -7.06 -39.16
CA LEU A 3 76.47 -5.74 -38.55
C LEU A 3 75.13 -5.22 -39.15
N LYS A 4 74.29 -4.49 -38.38
CA LYS A 4 73.45 -3.33 -38.80
C LYS A 4 72.39 -3.49 -39.95
N LEU A 5 71.30 -2.74 -40.07
CA LEU A 5 70.51 -1.81 -39.24
C LEU A 5 69.28 -1.39 -40.11
N ILE A 6 68.08 -1.42 -39.53
CA ILE A 6 66.91 -0.51 -39.66
C ILE A 6 66.36 -0.11 -41.06
N GLN A 7 65.06 -0.33 -41.28
CA GLN A 7 64.08 0.76 -41.50
C GLN A 7 62.61 0.30 -41.29
N SER A 8 61.80 1.23 -40.79
CA SER A 8 60.54 1.08 -40.07
C SER A 8 59.35 1.50 -40.94
N HIS A 9 58.25 0.74 -40.93
CA HIS A 9 56.90 1.25 -41.14
C HIS A 9 55.85 0.40 -40.38
N THR A 10 55.34 1.02 -39.31
CA THR A 10 53.95 1.02 -38.81
C THR A 10 53.14 -0.28 -38.91
N ILE A 11 53.15 -1.08 -37.84
CA ILE A 11 52.25 -2.22 -37.65
C ILE A 11 51.02 -1.76 -36.86
N SER A 12 49.85 -1.99 -37.48
CA SER A 12 48.52 -1.61 -37.02
C SER A 12 48.22 -2.11 -35.59
N ILE A 13 48.11 -1.18 -34.66
CA ILE A 13 47.65 -1.37 -33.28
C ILE A 13 46.14 -1.62 -33.32
N THR A 14 45.65 -2.87 -33.39
CA THR A 14 44.19 -3.07 -33.18
C THR A 14 43.68 -4.41 -32.67
N LYS A 15 44.41 -5.53 -32.66
CA LYS A 15 43.78 -6.81 -32.23
C LYS A 15 44.69 -7.75 -31.44
N LEU A 16 45.45 -7.21 -30.50
CA LEU A 16 46.23 -8.00 -29.54
C LEU A 16 45.64 -7.84 -28.12
N THR A 17 44.43 -8.35 -27.88
CA THR A 17 43.89 -8.62 -26.53
C THR A 17 42.54 -9.29 -26.64
N ALA A 18 42.51 -10.62 -26.74
CA ALA A 18 41.26 -11.39 -26.65
C ALA A 18 41.49 -12.72 -25.88
N LEU A 19 42.33 -12.66 -24.86
CA LEU A 19 42.44 -13.69 -23.83
C LEU A 19 42.72 -12.97 -22.51
N LEU A 20 41.99 -13.33 -21.45
CA LEU A 20 41.92 -12.71 -20.12
C LEU A 20 40.94 -11.54 -19.93
N SER A 21 39.65 -11.85 -19.84
CA SER A 21 38.71 -11.15 -18.92
C SER A 21 37.45 -11.97 -18.65
N LEU A 22 37.59 -13.31 -18.64
CA LEU A 22 36.54 -14.21 -18.15
C LEU A 22 36.85 -14.46 -16.67
N LEU A 23 36.34 -13.59 -15.80
CA LEU A 23 36.18 -13.70 -14.33
C LEU A 23 36.20 -12.27 -13.76
N GLY A 24 35.04 -11.69 -13.53
CA GLY A 24 34.95 -10.34 -12.97
C GLY A 24 33.52 -9.89 -12.72
N ALA A 25 33.00 -10.26 -11.54
CA ALA A 25 31.93 -9.57 -10.83
C ALA A 25 30.54 -9.52 -11.49
N PHE A 26 29.79 -10.63 -11.40
CA PHE A 26 28.36 -10.54 -11.12
C PHE A 26 28.12 -10.83 -9.63
N ALA A 27 28.71 -10.01 -8.77
CA ALA A 27 28.12 -9.80 -7.46
C ALA A 27 26.93 -8.86 -7.70
N LEU A 28 25.80 -9.41 -8.16
CA LEU A 28 24.51 -8.78 -7.93
C LEU A 28 24.35 -8.77 -6.42
N ALA A 29 24.72 -7.65 -5.81
CA ALA A 29 24.25 -7.32 -4.48
C ALA A 29 22.73 -7.24 -4.61
N THR A 30 22.06 -8.35 -4.35
CA THR A 30 20.63 -8.36 -4.08
C THR A 30 20.49 -7.57 -2.80
N ILE A 31 20.28 -6.25 -2.93
CA ILE A 31 19.87 -5.43 -1.81
C ILE A 31 18.57 -6.09 -1.36
N PRO A 32 18.48 -6.64 -0.13
CA PRO A 32 17.20 -7.09 0.37
C PRO A 32 16.31 -5.85 0.33
N GLN A 33 15.34 -5.81 -0.57
CA GLN A 33 14.21 -4.92 -0.41
C GLN A 33 13.66 -5.31 0.96
N ILE A 34 13.88 -4.43 1.94
CA ILE A 34 13.18 -4.48 3.20
C ILE A 34 11.71 -4.34 2.79
N ALA A 35 11.05 -5.48 2.63
CA ALA A 35 9.60 -5.53 2.54
C ALA A 35 9.15 -5.07 3.91
N PHE A 36 8.91 -3.76 4.05
CA PHE A 36 8.10 -3.28 5.15
C PHE A 36 6.80 -4.04 5.03
N SER A 37 6.56 -4.93 5.99
CA SER A 37 5.23 -5.50 6.18
C SER A 37 4.33 -4.30 6.43
N GLN A 38 3.59 -3.87 5.42
CA GLN A 38 2.67 -2.75 5.56
C GLN A 38 1.56 -3.25 6.47
N THR A 39 1.59 -2.82 7.73
CA THR A 39 0.59 -3.19 8.73
C THR A 39 -0.55 -2.18 8.70
N LEU A 40 -1.77 -2.67 8.94
CA LEU A 40 -2.93 -1.78 9.12
C LEU A 40 -2.77 -0.94 10.39
N GLU A 41 -2.06 -1.47 11.39
CA GLU A 41 -1.83 -0.83 12.69
C GLU A 41 -1.22 0.57 12.55
N GLY A 42 -1.77 1.49 13.33
CA GLY A 42 -1.30 2.87 13.44
C GLY A 42 -2.42 3.89 13.33
N ASN A 43 -1.98 5.14 13.26
CA ASN A 43 -2.85 6.29 13.08
C ASN A 43 -2.92 6.66 11.60
N TRP A 44 -4.12 6.98 11.15
CA TRP A 44 -4.43 7.32 9.77
C TRP A 44 -5.33 8.56 9.72
N SER A 45 -5.21 9.31 8.63
CA SER A 45 -6.11 10.42 8.30
C SER A 45 -6.78 10.15 6.97
N VAL A 46 -8.08 10.38 6.89
CA VAL A 46 -8.84 10.23 5.63
C VAL A 46 -8.59 11.44 4.74
N GLU A 47 -7.91 11.24 3.62
CA GLU A 47 -7.61 12.27 2.61
C GLU A 47 -8.71 12.34 1.53
N GLU A 48 -9.32 11.20 1.21
CA GLU A 48 -10.40 11.12 0.24
C GLU A 48 -11.46 10.13 0.73
N ALA A 49 -12.72 10.44 0.44
CA ALA A 49 -13.83 9.56 0.73
C ALA A 49 -14.91 9.73 -0.34
N GLU A 50 -15.43 8.61 -0.82
CA GLU A 50 -16.48 8.56 -1.83
C GLU A 50 -17.57 7.57 -1.41
N ARG A 51 -18.82 7.94 -1.66
CA ARG A 51 -20.01 7.09 -1.49
C ARG A 51 -21.01 7.47 -2.58
N GLU A 52 -21.67 6.50 -3.20
CA GLU A 52 -22.66 6.77 -4.27
C GLU A 52 -22.08 7.61 -5.42
N MET A 53 -20.81 7.37 -5.77
CA MET A 53 -20.06 8.13 -6.79
C MET A 53 -19.94 9.64 -6.49
N ARG A 54 -20.05 10.02 -5.21
CA ARG A 54 -19.96 11.41 -4.75
C ARG A 54 -18.97 11.54 -3.59
N PRO A 55 -18.30 12.69 -3.45
CA PRO A 55 -17.48 12.96 -2.28
C PRO A 55 -18.28 12.80 -0.98
N ASN A 56 -17.76 11.99 -0.06
CA ASN A 56 -18.36 11.74 1.23
C ASN A 56 -17.72 12.64 2.30
N GLN A 57 -18.31 13.84 2.46
CA GLN A 57 -17.83 14.86 3.38
C GLN A 57 -17.86 14.44 4.86
N GLU A 58 -18.61 13.40 5.22
CA GLU A 58 -18.70 12.91 6.61
C GLU A 58 -17.39 12.27 7.09
N PHE A 59 -16.60 11.71 6.18
CA PHE A 59 -15.33 11.06 6.49
C PHE A 59 -14.11 11.92 6.21
N LEU A 60 -14.22 12.95 5.39
CA LEU A 60 -13.08 13.77 5.00
C LEU A 60 -12.41 14.39 6.23
N GLY A 61 -11.11 14.18 6.40
CA GLY A 61 -10.34 14.63 7.57
C GLY A 61 -10.59 13.85 8.86
N ALA A 62 -11.36 12.75 8.82
CA ALA A 62 -11.52 11.87 9.97
C ALA A 62 -10.18 11.20 10.34
N SER A 63 -9.98 10.96 11.64
CA SER A 63 -8.86 10.16 12.13
C SER A 63 -9.31 8.72 12.31
N VAL A 64 -8.53 7.78 11.78
CA VAL A 64 -8.75 6.35 11.92
C VAL A 64 -7.57 5.74 12.65
N ILE A 65 -7.85 4.92 13.67
CA ILE A 65 -6.81 4.23 14.44
C ILE A 65 -7.11 2.74 14.36
N PHE A 66 -6.13 1.96 13.93
CA PHE A 66 -6.14 0.49 14.02
C PHE A 66 -5.11 0.08 15.07
N ASN A 67 -5.55 -0.64 16.09
CA ASN A 67 -4.70 -1.08 17.20
C ASN A 67 -4.21 -2.52 17.00
N ALA A 68 -3.11 -2.87 17.68
CA ALA A 68 -2.56 -4.23 17.71
C ALA A 68 -3.52 -5.29 18.30
N ASP A 69 -4.47 -4.87 19.14
CA ASP A 69 -5.49 -5.74 19.75
C ASP A 69 -6.71 -6.01 18.85
N LEU A 70 -6.59 -5.68 17.55
CA LEU A 70 -7.64 -5.81 16.54
C LEU A 70 -8.85 -4.90 16.78
N THR A 71 -8.72 -3.86 17.59
CA THR A 71 -9.74 -2.82 17.71
C THR A 71 -9.47 -1.66 16.76
N PHE A 72 -10.53 -0.97 16.34
CA PHE A 72 -10.42 0.26 15.58
C PHE A 72 -11.26 1.39 16.16
N SER A 73 -10.91 2.62 15.82
CA SER A 73 -11.76 3.79 16.03
C SER A 73 -11.73 4.74 14.83
N ILE A 74 -12.86 5.39 14.58
CA ILE A 74 -13.03 6.41 13.53
C ILE A 74 -13.57 7.67 14.20
N GLN A 75 -12.70 8.65 14.40
CA GLN A 75 -13.06 9.97 14.93
C GLN A 75 -13.40 10.91 13.77
N ARG A 76 -14.69 11.21 13.64
CA ARG A 76 -15.23 12.15 12.63
C ARG A 76 -15.44 13.52 13.26
N LEU A 77 -15.46 14.57 12.43
CA LEU A 77 -15.60 15.95 12.90
C LEU A 77 -16.93 16.15 13.63
N GLN A 78 -16.90 16.63 14.89
CA GLN A 78 -18.09 16.94 15.70
C GLN A 78 -19.11 15.78 15.81
N ARG A 79 -18.62 14.54 15.82
CA ARG A 79 -19.44 13.33 15.99
C ARG A 79 -18.86 12.44 17.07
N THR A 80 -19.72 11.62 17.68
CA THR A 80 -19.27 10.50 18.51
C THR A 80 -18.39 9.58 17.67
N PRO A 81 -17.17 9.25 18.13
CA PRO A 81 -16.32 8.32 17.40
C PRO A 81 -16.98 6.95 17.29
N TRP A 82 -16.91 6.38 16.10
CA TRP A 82 -17.25 4.98 15.91
C TRP A 82 -16.09 4.11 16.38
N ARG A 83 -16.42 2.94 16.91
CA ARG A 83 -15.44 1.99 17.45
C ARG A 83 -15.87 0.59 17.05
N GLY A 84 -14.91 -0.32 17.05
CA GLY A 84 -15.21 -1.70 16.71
C GLY A 84 -13.99 -2.60 16.74
N THR A 85 -14.16 -3.76 16.13
CA THR A 85 -13.09 -4.72 15.87
C THR A 85 -12.89 -4.89 14.37
N TYR A 86 -11.65 -5.09 13.94
CA TYR A 86 -11.34 -5.36 12.54
C TYR A 86 -10.68 -6.73 12.36
N SER A 87 -10.86 -7.31 11.19
CA SER A 87 -10.06 -8.45 10.73
C SER A 87 -9.65 -8.24 9.28
N ILE A 88 -8.49 -8.78 8.91
CA ILE A 88 -7.99 -8.76 7.54
C ILE A 88 -7.60 -10.17 7.11
N ASP A 89 -7.74 -10.45 5.83
CA ASP A 89 -7.13 -11.59 5.17
C ASP A 89 -6.17 -11.06 4.08
N PRO A 90 -4.84 -11.12 4.33
CA PRO A 90 -3.85 -10.64 3.38
C PRO A 90 -3.79 -11.43 2.07
N GLU A 91 -4.20 -12.70 2.06
CA GLU A 91 -4.17 -13.52 0.85
C GLU A 91 -5.25 -13.10 -0.15
N SER A 92 -6.45 -12.80 0.37
CA SER A 92 -7.57 -12.32 -0.44
C SER A 92 -7.67 -10.78 -0.53
N GLY A 93 -6.88 -10.05 0.26
CA GLY A 93 -6.94 -8.59 0.32
C GLY A 93 -8.25 -8.07 0.93
N THR A 94 -8.86 -8.83 1.83
CA THR A 94 -10.18 -8.50 2.38
C THR A 94 -10.13 -7.96 3.80
N ILE A 95 -11.11 -7.14 4.16
CA ILE A 95 -11.23 -6.51 5.48
C ILE A 95 -12.68 -6.55 5.96
N ASN A 96 -12.86 -6.77 7.27
CA ASN A 96 -14.15 -6.63 7.94
C ASN A 96 -14.03 -5.61 9.08
N LEU A 97 -14.97 -4.68 9.16
CA LEU A 97 -15.10 -3.71 10.27
C LEU A 97 -16.41 -4.01 11.02
N THR A 98 -16.31 -4.59 12.21
CA THR A 98 -17.48 -4.87 13.05
C THR A 98 -17.64 -3.76 14.09
N PHE A 99 -18.69 -2.96 13.94
CA PHE A 99 -18.97 -1.82 14.80
C PHE A 99 -19.51 -2.24 16.16
N ARG A 100 -19.07 -1.54 17.20
CA ARG A 100 -19.42 -1.81 18.61
C ARG A 100 -19.91 -0.56 19.33
N GLY A 101 -20.85 -0.74 20.25
CA GLY A 101 -21.32 0.28 21.17
C GLY A 101 -22.57 1.04 20.72
N ARG A 102 -23.05 1.96 21.56
CA ARG A 102 -24.22 2.79 21.25
C ARG A 102 -23.83 3.98 20.37
N ASN A 103 -23.92 3.78 19.06
CA ASN A 103 -23.89 4.88 18.11
C ASN A 103 -25.27 5.52 18.02
N LEU A 104 -25.34 6.86 18.11
CA LEU A 104 -26.60 7.61 17.96
C LEU A 104 -27.08 7.67 16.50
N THR A 105 -26.21 7.31 15.57
CA THR A 105 -26.45 7.24 14.12
C THR A 105 -25.84 5.95 13.58
N PRO A 106 -26.37 5.35 12.50
CA PRO A 106 -25.73 4.21 11.84
C PRO A 106 -24.24 4.47 11.57
N PRO A 107 -23.39 3.43 11.59
CA PRO A 107 -23.70 2.02 11.87
C PRO A 107 -23.98 1.75 13.34
N THR A 108 -24.91 0.84 13.65
CA THR A 108 -25.26 0.44 15.03
C THR A 108 -24.37 -0.70 15.52
N ASP A 109 -24.45 -1.02 16.82
CA ASP A 109 -23.78 -2.19 17.41
C ASP A 109 -24.03 -3.47 16.60
N GLY A 110 -22.97 -4.21 16.30
CA GLY A 110 -23.01 -5.46 15.54
C GLY A 110 -23.04 -5.28 14.02
N THR A 111 -23.15 -4.05 13.49
CA THR A 111 -23.05 -3.82 12.04
C THR A 111 -21.67 -4.24 11.54
N VAL A 112 -21.61 -4.94 10.41
CA VAL A 112 -20.35 -5.30 9.75
C VAL A 112 -20.26 -4.58 8.42
N TRP A 113 -19.14 -3.90 8.19
CA TRP A 113 -18.77 -3.42 6.86
C TRP A 113 -17.73 -4.35 6.29
N GLU A 114 -18.10 -5.04 5.22
CA GLU A 114 -17.26 -6.00 4.53
C GLU A 114 -16.62 -5.34 3.32
N GLY A 115 -15.33 -5.55 3.12
CA GLY A 115 -14.60 -4.83 2.08
C GLY A 115 -13.33 -5.50 1.60
N ILE A 116 -12.64 -4.75 0.76
CA ILE A 116 -11.29 -5.00 0.28
C ILE A 116 -10.39 -3.84 0.68
N TYR A 117 -9.10 -4.12 0.80
CA TYR A 117 -8.10 -3.12 1.10
C TYR A 117 -6.85 -3.29 0.24
N ARG A 118 -6.13 -2.19 0.03
CA ARG A 118 -4.80 -2.21 -0.58
C ARG A 118 -3.95 -1.10 0.03
N PHE A 119 -2.68 -1.40 0.24
CA PHE A 119 -1.70 -0.36 0.54
C PHE A 119 -1.14 0.23 -0.75
N GLY A 120 -0.98 1.55 -0.78
CA GLY A 120 -0.24 2.25 -1.82
C GLY A 120 1.26 2.29 -1.51
N SER A 121 2.03 2.71 -2.50
CA SER A 121 3.49 2.86 -2.39
C SER A 121 3.93 4.09 -1.60
N ASP A 122 3.00 4.96 -1.24
CA ASP A 122 3.21 6.28 -0.65
C ASP A 122 2.64 6.39 0.77
N ASP A 123 2.61 5.29 1.53
CA ASP A 123 1.97 5.23 2.86
C ASP A 123 0.47 5.55 2.84
N THR A 124 -0.18 5.28 1.71
CA THR A 124 -1.65 5.27 1.62
C THR A 124 -2.23 3.90 1.88
N LEU A 125 -3.46 3.90 2.35
CA LEU A 125 -4.32 2.73 2.49
C LEU A 125 -5.65 3.06 1.83
N VAL A 126 -6.08 2.26 0.86
CA VAL A 126 -7.42 2.38 0.28
C VAL A 126 -8.27 1.25 0.84
N ILE A 127 -9.43 1.58 1.41
CA ILE A 127 -10.43 0.63 1.88
C ILE A 127 -11.71 0.89 1.11
N ASN A 128 -12.32 -0.17 0.57
CA ASN A 128 -13.63 -0.10 -0.07
C ASN A 128 -14.56 -1.13 0.56
N THR A 129 -15.62 -0.66 1.23
CA THR A 129 -16.55 -1.50 2.00
C THR A 129 -17.98 -1.34 1.52
N ALA A 130 -18.72 -2.44 1.51
CA ALA A 130 -20.17 -2.43 1.50
C ALA A 130 -20.71 -2.12 2.89
N THR A 131 -21.66 -1.17 2.97
CA THR A 131 -22.15 -0.62 4.25
C THR A 131 -23.55 -1.08 4.64
N GLY A 132 -24.14 -2.00 3.86
CA GLY A 132 -25.54 -2.39 3.99
C GLY A 132 -25.94 -3.51 3.03
N HIS A 133 -26.66 -3.15 1.96
CA HIS A 133 -27.35 -4.11 1.09
C HIS A 133 -26.46 -4.73 0.02
N ASP A 134 -25.37 -4.06 -0.32
CA ASP A 134 -24.42 -4.55 -1.32
C ASP A 134 -23.56 -5.69 -0.78
N ALA A 135 -23.15 -6.57 -1.69
CA ALA A 135 -22.13 -7.57 -1.40
C ALA A 135 -20.75 -6.90 -1.24
N ARG A 136 -19.83 -7.61 -0.57
CA ARG A 136 -18.41 -7.21 -0.51
C ARG A 136 -17.90 -6.88 -1.93
N PRO A 137 -17.29 -5.69 -2.15
CA PRO A 137 -16.71 -5.34 -3.45
C PRO A 137 -15.59 -6.32 -3.83
N LEU A 138 -15.54 -6.68 -5.12
CA LEU A 138 -14.47 -7.54 -5.68
C LEU A 138 -13.34 -6.72 -6.32
N GLU A 139 -13.60 -5.46 -6.61
CA GLU A 139 -12.66 -4.49 -7.15
C GLU A 139 -12.96 -3.10 -6.55
N PHE A 140 -11.97 -2.21 -6.58
CA PHE A 140 -12.13 -0.87 -6.05
C PHE A 140 -13.05 -0.06 -6.96
N MET A 141 -14.26 0.22 -6.48
CA MET A 141 -15.26 0.97 -7.22
C MET A 141 -16.16 1.79 -6.30
N THR A 142 -16.78 2.81 -6.89
CA THR A 142 -17.91 3.49 -6.27
C THR A 142 -19.22 2.90 -6.74
N GLY A 143 -20.17 2.76 -5.81
CA GLY A 143 -21.47 2.14 -6.03
C GLY A 143 -22.50 2.69 -5.05
N TYR A 144 -23.72 2.18 -5.10
CA TYR A 144 -24.84 2.70 -4.31
C TYR A 144 -24.61 2.52 -2.81
N ASP A 145 -24.19 1.34 -2.35
CA ASP A 145 -23.94 1.07 -0.93
C ASP A 145 -22.46 0.83 -0.59
N LEU A 146 -21.58 1.19 -1.53
CA LEU A 146 -20.13 1.13 -1.39
C LEU A 146 -19.57 2.46 -0.90
N THR A 147 -18.74 2.39 0.14
CA THR A 147 -17.92 3.50 0.61
C THR A 147 -16.46 3.18 0.30
N MET A 148 -15.78 4.09 -0.38
CA MET A 148 -14.35 4.02 -0.64
C MET A 148 -13.66 5.15 0.14
N ILE A 149 -12.62 4.82 0.88
CA ILE A 149 -11.81 5.79 1.63
C ILE A 149 -10.34 5.60 1.27
N THR A 150 -9.66 6.71 1.02
CA THR A 150 -8.20 6.79 0.92
C THR A 150 -7.69 7.40 2.21
N LEU A 151 -6.85 6.65 2.91
CA LEU A 151 -6.22 7.07 4.15
C LEU A 151 -4.72 7.27 3.93
N ARG A 152 -4.15 8.25 4.63
CA ARG A 152 -2.71 8.50 4.75
C ARG A 152 -2.26 8.19 6.16
N ARG A 153 -1.09 7.56 6.31
CA ARG A 153 -0.48 7.36 7.62
C ARG A 153 -0.21 8.71 8.29
N ALA A 154 -0.67 8.88 9.52
CA ALA A 154 -0.37 10.06 10.32
C ALA A 154 1.01 9.87 10.99
N ASN A 155 1.89 10.86 10.82
CA ASN A 155 3.22 10.91 11.43
C ASN A 155 3.17 11.08 12.96
#